data_AF-A0A2J7QH11-F1
#
_entry.id   AF-A0A2J7QH11-F1
#
_cell.length_a   1.000
_cell.length_b   1.000
_cell.length_c   1.000
_cell.angle_alpha   90.00
_cell.angle_beta   90.00
_cell.angle_gamma   90.00
#
_symmetry.space_group_name_H-M   'P 1'
#
loop_
_entity.id
_entity.type
_entity.pdbx_description
1 polymer ?
#
loop_
_entity_poly.entity_id
_entity_poly.type
_entity_poly.pdbx_seq_one_letter_code
_entity_poly.pdbx_strand_id
1 'polypeptide(L)'
;MRNLLGYAMKAFKEEKAIVWSGSGAAIGKAISCVEIMKRRYKPTHQLTKICYRKVEEFWEPLLEELDPLVVVREVPTIHILLSKDPLNTAEPG
;
A
#
# COMPACT_ATOMS: atom_id res chain seq x y z
N MET A 1 -8.49 -9.72 -4.34
CA MET A 1 -7.16 -10.05 -3.77
C MET A 1 -6.44 -11.18 -4.50
N ARG A 2 -7.11 -12.29 -4.86
CA ARG A 2 -6.44 -13.49 -5.43
C ARG A 2 -5.57 -13.21 -6.67
N ASN A 3 -6.03 -12.38 -7.60
CA ASN A 3 -5.27 -12.08 -8.82
C ASN A 3 -3.97 -11.31 -8.54
N LEU A 4 -4.04 -10.25 -7.73
CA LEU A 4 -2.88 -9.45 -7.35
C LEU A 4 -1.86 -10.27 -6.56
N LEU A 5 -2.33 -11.13 -5.65
CA LEU A 5 -1.46 -12.05 -4.92
C LEU A 5 -0.76 -13.05 -5.84
N GLY A 6 -1.47 -13.63 -6.81
CA GLY A 6 -0.88 -14.55 -7.78
C GLY A 6 0.25 -13.89 -8.59
N TYR A 7 -0.01 -12.68 -9.09
CA TYR A 7 1.01 -11.90 -9.78
C TYR A 7 2.21 -11.58 -8.88
N ALA A 8 1.95 -11.04 -7.69
CA ALA A 8 2.99 -10.64 -6.73
C ALA A 8 3.87 -11.82 -6.30
N MET A 9 3.30 -13.02 -6.11
CA MET A 9 4.08 -14.22 -5.80
C MET A 9 5.00 -14.63 -6.96
N LYS A 10 4.52 -14.54 -8.20
CA LYS A 10 5.36 -14.83 -9.37
C LYS A 10 6.47 -13.80 -9.50
N ALA A 11 6.13 -12.51 -9.44
CA ALA A 11 7.10 -11.42 -9.50
C ALA A 11 8.15 -11.53 -8.40
N PHE A 12 7.74 -11.75 -7.15
CA PHE A 12 8.67 -11.90 -6.02
C PHE A 12 9.53 -13.16 -6.09
N LYS A 13 9.23 -14.14 -6.96
CA LYS A 13 10.14 -15.26 -7.20
C LYS A 13 11.38 -14.80 -8.00
N GLU A 14 11.17 -13.97 -9.01
CA GLU A 14 12.20 -13.48 -9.93
C GLU A 14 12.90 -12.23 -9.36
N GLU A 15 12.13 -11.34 -8.75
CA GLU A 15 12.62 -10.10 -8.13
C GLU A 15 13.11 -10.30 -6.70
N LYS A 16 13.94 -9.36 -6.21
CA LYS A 16 14.50 -9.39 -4.84
C LYS A 16 13.58 -8.78 -3.80
N ALA A 17 12.71 -7.85 -4.20
CA ALA A 17 11.87 -7.08 -3.30
C ALA A 17 10.52 -6.72 -3.94
N ILE A 18 9.53 -6.42 -3.10
CA ILE A 18 8.22 -5.91 -3.53
C ILE A 18 7.69 -4.91 -2.50
N VAL A 19 7.01 -3.87 -2.97
CA VAL A 19 6.34 -2.88 -2.11
C VAL A 19 4.83 -3.07 -2.19
N TRP A 20 4.20 -3.19 -1.02
CA TRP A 20 2.76 -3.18 -0.87
C TRP A 20 2.29 -1.84 -0.33
N SER A 21 1.41 -1.17 -1.07
CA SER A 21 0.84 0.11 -0.70
C SER A 21 -0.66 -0.03 -0.49
N GLY A 22 -1.19 0.53 0.59
CA GLY A 22 -2.62 0.55 0.87
C GLY A 22 -3.01 1.85 1.56
N SER A 23 -4.11 2.46 1.11
CA SER A 23 -4.64 3.70 1.67
C SER A 23 -6.09 3.51 2.14
N GLY A 24 -6.47 4.17 3.23
CA GLY A 24 -7.81 4.09 3.81
C GLY A 24 -8.28 2.64 4.02
N ALA A 25 -9.44 2.29 3.47
CA ALA A 25 -10.02 0.95 3.58
C ALA A 25 -9.17 -0.18 2.95
N ALA A 26 -8.14 0.14 2.15
CA ALA A 26 -7.23 -0.84 1.56
C ALA A 26 -6.05 -1.23 2.46
N ILE A 27 -5.78 -0.51 3.56
CA ILE A 27 -4.66 -0.79 4.47
C ILE A 27 -4.67 -2.25 4.95
N GLY A 28 -5.81 -2.73 5.47
CA GLY A 28 -5.93 -4.10 5.96
C GLY A 28 -5.68 -5.15 4.87
N LYS A 29 -6.03 -4.85 3.61
CA LYS A 29 -5.79 -5.76 2.47
C LYS A 29 -4.31 -5.81 2.10
N ALA A 30 -3.60 -4.68 2.14
CA ALA A 30 -2.16 -4.63 1.92
C ALA A 30 -1.40 -5.46 2.97
N ILE A 31 -1.73 -5.27 4.25
CA ILE A 31 -1.17 -6.07 5.36
C ILE A 31 -1.45 -7.55 5.15
N SER A 32 -2.70 -7.91 4.84
CA SER A 32 -3.09 -9.31 4.61
C SER A 32 -2.29 -9.95 3.47
N CYS A 33 -2.00 -9.20 2.40
CA CYS A 33 -1.21 -9.71 1.29
C CYS A 33 0.24 -9.97 1.69
N VAL A 34 0.86 -9.06 2.44
CA VAL A 34 2.22 -9.24 2.98
C VAL A 34 2.29 -10.47 3.88
N GLU A 35 1.35 -10.64 4.81
CA GLU A 35 1.33 -11.79 5.72
C GLU A 35 1.17 -13.12 4.98
N ILE A 36 0.35 -13.16 3.93
CA ILE A 36 0.23 -14.34 3.05
C ILE A 36 1.56 -14.64 2.34
N MET A 37 2.26 -13.62 1.86
CA MET A 37 3.56 -13.81 1.19
C MET A 37 4.65 -14.29 2.16
N LYS A 38 4.73 -13.73 3.38
CA LYS A 38 5.69 -14.16 4.41
C LYS A 38 5.50 -15.61 4.86
N ARG A 39 4.28 -16.15 4.77
CA ARG A 39 4.04 -17.58 5.00
C ARG A 39 4.66 -18.46 3.91
N ARG A 40 4.73 -17.98 2.67
CA ARG A 40 5.23 -18.73 1.51
C ARG A 40 6.74 -18.54 1.26
N TYR A 41 7.28 -17.36 1.57
CA TYR A 41 8.69 -17.03 1.36
C TYR A 41 9.35 -16.72 2.71
N LYS A 42 10.34 -17.55 3.07
CA LYS A 42 11.16 -17.40 4.28
C LYS A 42 12.62 -17.74 3.97
N PRO A 43 13.61 -17.04 4.57
CA PRO A 43 13.45 -15.83 5.37
C PRO A 43 13.07 -14.61 4.49
N THR A 44 12.41 -13.62 5.08
CA THR A 44 12.12 -12.32 4.44
C THR A 44 12.35 -11.19 5.43
N HIS A 45 12.76 -10.04 4.91
CA HIS A 45 12.99 -8.81 5.65
C HIS A 45 11.88 -7.81 5.32
N GLN A 46 11.42 -7.07 6.33
CA GLN A 46 10.32 -6.14 6.18
C GLN A 46 10.72 -4.75 6.66
N LEU A 47 10.26 -3.72 5.96
CA LEU A 47 10.27 -2.35 6.43
C LEU A 47 8.89 -1.74 6.21
N THR A 48 8.28 -1.20 7.27
CA THR A 48 6.95 -0.60 7.21
C THR A 48 7.03 0.91 7.48
N LYS A 49 6.41 1.70 6.60
CA LYS A 49 6.28 3.14 6.76
C LYS A 49 4.80 3.54 6.66
N ILE A 50 4.38 4.45 7.52
CA ILE A 50 3.01 4.98 7.57
C ILE A 50 3.09 6.48 7.29
N CYS A 51 2.18 6.97 6.47
CA CYS A 51 2.09 8.38 6.11
C CYS A 51 0.63 8.77 5.82
N TYR A 52 0.42 10.06 5.55
CA TYR A 52 -0.83 10.56 4.99
C TYR A 52 -0.59 10.93 3.52
N ARG A 53 -1.56 10.59 2.67
CA ARG A 53 -1.61 11.01 1.28
C ARG A 53 -2.73 12.03 1.11
N LYS A 54 -2.43 13.17 0.50
CA LYS A 54 -3.46 14.15 0.11
C LYS A 54 -4.25 13.63 -1.09
N VAL A 55 -5.57 13.71 -0.99
CA VAL A 55 -6.53 13.36 -2.04
C VAL A 55 -7.43 14.57 -2.23
N GLU A 56 -7.47 15.06 -3.47
CA GLU A 56 -8.39 16.12 -3.88
C GLU A 56 -9.59 15.48 -4.56
N GLU A 57 -10.77 15.84 -4.09
CA GLU A 57 -12.02 15.38 -4.66
C GLU A 57 -12.82 16.57 -5.17
N PHE A 58 -13.25 16.45 -6.42
CA PHE A 58 -14.05 17.43 -7.11
C PHE A 58 -15.49 16.94 -7.10
N TRP A 59 -16.36 17.75 -6.54
CA TRP A 59 -17.79 17.47 -6.41
C TRP A 59 -18.55 18.42 -7.33
N GLU A 60 -19.35 17.84 -8.22
CA GLU A 60 -20.26 18.60 -9.06
C GLU A 60 -21.43 19.14 -8.21
N PRO A 61 -21.83 20.39 -8.43
CA PRO A 61 -22.95 20.97 -7.73
C PRO A 61 -24.26 20.31 -8.16
N LEU A 62 -25.21 20.21 -7.23
CA LEU A 62 -26.54 19.66 -7.51
C LEU A 62 -27.46 20.62 -8.28
N LEU A 63 -27.12 21.92 -8.28
CA LEU A 63 -27.84 22.99 -8.96
C LEU A 63 -26.86 23.73 -9.86
N GLU A 64 -27.27 24.09 -11.08
CA GLU A 64 -26.40 24.73 -12.07
C GLU A 64 -25.87 26.11 -11.65
N GLU A 65 -26.51 26.75 -10.67
CA GLU A 65 -26.14 28.07 -10.14
C GLU A 65 -25.04 28.01 -9.08
N LEU A 66 -24.68 26.82 -8.59
CA LEU A 66 -23.68 26.64 -7.53
C LEU A 66 -22.30 26.35 -8.12
N ASP A 67 -21.26 26.73 -7.37
CA ASP A 67 -19.88 26.46 -7.75
C ASP A 67 -19.46 25.00 -7.44
N PRO A 68 -18.55 24.40 -8.24
CA PRO A 68 -17.92 23.13 -7.91
C PRO A 68 -17.15 23.18 -6.59
N LEU A 69 -17.28 22.11 -5.78
CA LEU A 69 -16.59 22.01 -4.49
C LEU A 69 -15.33 21.14 -4.61
N VAL A 70 -14.20 21.66 -4.11
CA VAL A 70 -12.96 20.89 -3.98
C VAL A 70 -12.72 20.56 -2.50
N VAL A 71 -12.68 19.27 -2.18
CA VAL A 71 -12.39 18.77 -0.83
C VAL A 71 -11.01 18.13 -0.82
N VAL A 72 -10.11 18.65 0.02
CA VAL A 72 -8.79 18.06 0.25
C VAL A 72 -8.85 17.20 1.51
N ARG A 73 -8.58 15.91 1.36
CA ARG A 73 -8.53 14.95 2.48
C ARG A 73 -7.12 14.40 2.67
N GLU A 74 -6.71 14.21 3.91
CA GLU A 74 -5.52 13.44 4.25
C GLU A 74 -5.90 11.99 4.55
N VAL A 75 -5.52 11.08 3.66
CA VAL A 75 -5.87 9.66 3.74
C VAL A 75 -4.70 8.86 4.33
N PRO A 76 -4.89 8.17 5.47
CA PRO A 76 -3.88 7.28 6.02
C PRO A 76 -3.41 6.26 4.98
N THR A 77 -2.11 6.07 4.87
CA THR A 77 -1.47 5.19 3.89
C THR A 77 -0.34 4.41 4.55
N ILE A 78 -0.25 3.12 4.21
CA ILE A 78 0.83 2.23 4.62
C ILE A 78 1.63 1.80 3.39
N HIS A 79 2.96 1.77 3.54
CA HIS A 79 3.90 1.18 2.59
C HIS A 79 4.69 0.08 3.31
N ILE A 80 4.68 -1.12 2.75
CA ILE A 80 5.41 -2.27 3.31
C ILE A 80 6.34 -2.80 2.24
N LEU A 81 7.64 -2.63 2.45
CA LEU A 81 8.68 -3.28 1.66
C LEU A 81 8.90 -4.69 2.21
N LEU A 82 8.81 -5.69 1.35
CA LEU A 82 9.23 -7.06 1.64
C LEU A 82 10.44 -7.39 0.75
N SER A 83 11.54 -7.86 1.35
CA SER A 83 12.81 -8.12 0.67
C SER A 83 13.36 -9.51 1.01
N LYS A 84 14.01 -10.15 0.05
CA LYS A 84 14.83 -11.36 0.28
C LYS A 84 16.17 -10.99 0.93
N ASP A 85 16.75 -9.87 0.50
CA ASP A 85 18.02 -9.37 1.01
C ASP A 85 17.81 -8.60 2.34
N PRO A 86 18.78 -8.63 3.27
CA PRO A 86 18.71 -7.86 4.52
C PRO A 86 18.45 -6.38 4.30
N LEU A 87 17.61 -5.79 5.15
CA LEU A 87 17.32 -4.37 5.16
C LEU A 87 18.15 -3.67 6.24
N ASN A 88 18.30 -2.34 6.11
CA ASN A 88 19.00 -1.53 7.11
C ASN A 88 18.28 -1.63 8.46
N THR A 89 18.95 -2.19 9.47
CA THR A 89 18.40 -2.37 10.82
C THR A 89 18.32 -1.08 11.64
N ALA A 90 18.99 -0.01 11.18
CA ALA A 90 18.88 1.31 11.79
C ALA A 90 17.62 2.08 11.34
N GLU A 91 16.97 1.63 10.26
CA GLU A 91 15.71 2.24 9.83
C GLU A 91 14.59 1.90 10.82
N PRO A 92 13.88 2.90 11.39
CA PRO A 92 12.72 2.61 12.21
C PRO A 92 11.59 2.07 11.31
N GLY A 93 11.09 0.87 11.59
CA GLY A 93 9.92 0.32 10.93
C GLY A 93 9.73 -1.18 11.12
#